data_AF-A0A0B8NT94-F1
#
_entry.id   AF-A0A0B8NT94-F1
#
_cell.length_a   1.000
_cell.length_b   1.000
_cell.length_c   1.000
_cell.angle_alpha   90.00
_cell.angle_beta   90.00
_cell.angle_gamma   90.00
#
_symmetry.space_group_name_H-M   'P 1'
#
loop_
_entity.id
_entity.type
_entity.pdbx_description
1 polymer ?
#
loop_
_entity_poly.entity_id
_entity_poly.type
_entity_poly.pdbx_seq_one_letter_code
_entity_poly.pdbx_strand_id
1 'polypeptide(L)'
;MTTKYKNAVLDDQALITGLKSINPVWGDMTVRVAGEAWGMPLIDQKTKALISIAIDQMAVNVTGEGNPFGAHVDMLLNKVPPTKRLKSLSYLHLPTPALTRARPLWVH
;
A
#
# COMPACT_ATOMS: atom_id res chain seq x y z
N MET A 1 10.47 11.87 12.42
CA MET A 1 9.83 10.55 12.37
C MET A 1 10.65 9.69 11.43
N THR A 2 11.29 8.64 11.91
CA THR A 2 12.11 7.75 11.06
C THR A 2 11.18 6.84 10.26
N THR A 3 11.01 7.13 8.98
CA THR A 3 10.29 6.25 8.06
C THR A 3 11.15 5.02 7.79
N LYS A 4 10.63 3.81 8.07
CA LYS A 4 11.33 2.53 7.85
C LYS A 4 11.92 2.40 6.44
N TYR A 5 11.27 2.98 5.45
CA TYR A 5 11.72 2.98 4.06
C TYR A 5 11.67 4.39 3.45
N LYS A 6 12.74 4.78 2.74
CA LYS A 6 12.87 6.04 2.00
C LYS A 6 12.06 5.97 0.71
N ASN A 7 12.11 4.84 0.01
CA ASN A 7 11.25 4.46 -1.09
C ASN A 7 10.41 3.25 -0.65
N ALA A 8 9.09 3.38 -0.61
CA ALA A 8 8.21 2.31 -0.13
C ALA A 8 8.19 1.06 -1.04
N VAL A 9 8.72 1.15 -2.25
CA VAL A 9 8.83 0.04 -3.21
C VAL A 9 10.24 -0.53 -3.23
N LEU A 10 11.23 0.30 -3.57
CA LEU A 10 12.60 -0.17 -3.81
C LEU A 10 13.32 -0.65 -2.55
N ASP A 11 12.91 -0.17 -1.37
CA ASP A 11 13.53 -0.59 -0.10
C ASP A 11 12.78 -1.78 0.54
N ASP A 12 11.69 -2.29 -0.06
CA ASP A 12 10.92 -3.42 0.45
C ASP A 12 11.13 -4.69 -0.40
N GLN A 13 12.12 -5.49 0.00
CA GLN A 13 12.49 -6.71 -0.72
C GLN A 13 11.39 -7.78 -0.72
N ALA A 14 10.53 -7.81 0.30
CA ALA A 14 9.42 -8.74 0.37
C ALA A 14 8.36 -8.38 -0.67
N LEU A 15 8.03 -7.09 -0.80
CA LEU A 15 7.14 -6.58 -1.85
C LEU A 15 7.68 -6.88 -3.25
N ILE A 16 8.96 -6.58 -3.50
CA ILE A 16 9.60 -6.85 -4.81
C ILE A 16 9.51 -8.33 -5.16
N THR A 17 9.80 -9.21 -4.20
CA THR A 17 9.75 -10.66 -4.40
C THR A 17 8.32 -11.13 -4.67
N GLY A 18 7.34 -10.64 -3.90
CA GLY A 18 5.93 -10.97 -4.09
C GLY A 18 5.43 -10.57 -5.48
N LEU A 19 5.72 -9.34 -5.92
CA LEU A 19 5.33 -8.86 -7.25
C LEU A 19 5.93 -9.72 -8.37
N LYS A 20 7.21 -10.06 -8.28
CA LYS A 20 7.89 -10.91 -9.27
C LYS A 20 7.40 -12.36 -9.25
N SER A 21 6.93 -12.87 -8.11
CA SER A 21 6.34 -14.22 -8.02
C SER A 21 4.97 -14.34 -8.68
N ILE A 22 4.19 -13.25 -8.78
CA ILE A 22 2.91 -13.25 -9.50
C ILE A 22 3.17 -13.40 -10.99
N ASN A 23 4.08 -12.58 -11.53
CA ASN A 23 4.56 -12.70 -12.90
C ASN A 23 5.95 -12.03 -13.00
N PRO A 24 6.98 -12.71 -13.52
CA PRO A 24 8.33 -12.16 -13.50
C PRO A 24 8.50 -10.91 -14.37
N VAL A 25 7.82 -10.83 -15.52
CA VAL A 25 7.93 -9.69 -16.44
C VAL A 25 7.11 -8.50 -15.96
N TRP A 26 5.83 -8.73 -15.65
CA TRP A 26 4.94 -7.68 -15.16
C TRP A 26 5.30 -7.23 -13.75
N GLY A 27 5.77 -8.13 -12.90
CA GLY A 27 6.26 -7.81 -11.56
C GLY A 27 7.52 -6.93 -11.63
N ASP A 28 8.48 -7.25 -12.49
CA ASP A 28 9.66 -6.39 -12.68
C ASP A 28 9.30 -5.02 -13.24
N MET A 29 8.42 -4.96 -14.25
CA MET A 29 7.89 -3.70 -14.75
C MET A 29 7.24 -2.87 -13.64
N THR A 30 6.38 -3.49 -12.84
CA THR A 30 5.68 -2.83 -11.72
C THR A 30 6.68 -2.27 -10.71
N VAL A 31 7.70 -3.05 -10.34
CA VAL A 31 8.76 -2.61 -9.42
C VAL A 31 9.51 -1.39 -9.95
N ARG A 32 9.86 -1.36 -11.24
CA ARG A 32 10.58 -0.22 -11.83
C ARG A 32 9.71 1.03 -11.90
N VAL A 33 8.50 0.92 -12.45
CA VAL A 33 7.58 2.06 -12.61
C VAL A 33 7.14 2.61 -11.26
N ALA A 34 6.72 1.74 -10.34
CA ALA A 34 6.33 2.16 -9.01
C ALA A 34 7.55 2.69 -8.22
N GLY A 35 8.71 2.05 -8.35
CA GLY A 35 9.94 2.53 -7.74
C GLY A 35 10.28 3.97 -8.13
N GLU A 36 10.15 4.32 -9.41
CA GLU A 36 10.34 5.68 -9.91
C GLU A 36 9.29 6.66 -9.34
N ALA A 37 8.00 6.33 -9.49
CA ALA A 37 6.91 7.19 -9.02
C ALA A 37 6.99 7.45 -7.51
N TRP A 38 7.30 6.42 -6.72
CA TRP A 38 7.47 6.53 -5.28
C TRP A 38 8.78 7.22 -4.90
N GLY A 39 9.78 7.28 -5.78
CA GLY A 39 11.04 8.00 -5.58
C GLY A 39 10.96 9.53 -5.75
N MET A 40 9.90 10.05 -6.37
CA MET A 40 9.76 11.49 -6.64
C MET A 40 9.69 12.34 -5.35
N PRO A 41 10.38 13.49 -5.25
CA PRO A 41 10.62 14.17 -3.97
C PRO A 41 9.48 15.06 -3.47
N LEU A 42 8.50 15.42 -4.31
CA LEU A 42 7.50 16.44 -3.96
C LEU A 42 6.47 15.96 -2.94
N ILE A 43 6.12 14.67 -2.96
CA ILE A 43 5.09 14.08 -2.10
C ILE A 43 5.75 13.02 -1.22
N ASP A 44 5.58 13.13 0.09
CA ASP A 44 6.14 12.15 1.02
C ASP A 44 5.48 10.77 0.86
N GLN A 45 6.16 9.73 1.33
CA GLN A 45 5.73 8.34 1.16
C GLN A 45 4.35 8.05 1.78
N LYS A 46 4.02 8.68 2.91
CA LYS A 46 2.75 8.47 3.60
C LYS A 46 1.60 9.10 2.79
N THR A 47 1.82 10.30 2.28
CA THR A 47 0.83 10.99 1.43
C THR A 47 0.62 10.25 0.11
N LYS A 48 1.67 9.72 -0.52
CA LYS A 48 1.53 8.84 -1.71
C LYS A 48 0.67 7.62 -1.42
N ALA A 49 0.92 6.92 -0.30
CA ALA A 49 0.12 5.76 0.08
C ALA A 49 -1.37 6.12 0.27
N LEU A 50 -1.68 7.25 0.89
CA LEU A 50 -3.06 7.71 1.05
C LEU A 50 -3.74 8.02 -0.31
N ILE A 51 -3.02 8.64 -1.24
CA ILE A 51 -3.52 8.89 -2.60
C ILE A 51 -3.80 7.55 -3.33
N SER A 52 -2.86 6.61 -3.27
CA SER A 52 -3.04 5.28 -3.88
C SER A 52 -4.26 4.56 -3.32
N ILE A 53 -4.46 4.58 -2.00
CA ILE A 53 -5.64 3.96 -1.38
C ILE A 53 -6.93 4.64 -1.85
N ALA A 54 -6.96 5.97 -1.93
CA ALA A 54 -8.12 6.69 -2.43
C ALA A 54 -8.43 6.31 -3.89
N ILE A 55 -7.41 6.17 -4.74
CA ILE A 55 -7.56 5.70 -6.13
C ILE A 55 -8.13 4.27 -6.15
N ASP A 56 -7.60 3.36 -5.33
CA ASP A 56 -8.07 1.97 -5.28
C ASP A 56 -9.56 1.89 -4.94
N GLN A 57 -10.03 2.71 -3.99
CA GLN A 57 -11.45 2.78 -3.63
C GLN A 57 -12.32 3.32 -4.78
N MET A 58 -11.81 4.29 -5.53
CA MET A 58 -12.51 4.91 -6.65
C MET A 58 -12.49 4.06 -7.92
N ALA A 59 -11.60 3.08 -8.04
CA ALA A 59 -11.49 2.22 -9.22
C ALA A 59 -12.66 1.22 -9.39
N VAL A 60 -13.66 1.24 -8.48
CA VAL A 60 -14.96 0.52 -8.47
C VAL A 60 -14.92 -1.02 -8.62
N ASN A 61 -13.80 -1.63 -9.00
CA ASN A 61 -13.70 -3.07 -9.30
C ASN A 61 -12.56 -3.81 -8.56
N VAL A 62 -12.04 -3.25 -7.46
CA VAL A 62 -10.97 -3.87 -6.64
C VAL A 62 -11.47 -4.97 -5.70
N THR A 63 -12.54 -5.68 -6.03
CA THR A 63 -13.00 -6.83 -5.24
C THR A 63 -12.45 -8.12 -5.84
N GLY A 64 -11.45 -8.72 -5.20
CA GLY A 64 -10.86 -9.99 -5.66
C GLY A 64 -9.45 -10.21 -5.13
N GLU A 65 -8.94 -11.43 -5.32
CA GLU A 65 -7.55 -11.78 -5.04
C GLU A 65 -6.61 -10.98 -5.97
N GLY A 66 -5.49 -10.50 -5.44
CA GLY A 66 -4.54 -9.66 -6.19
C GLY A 66 -4.90 -8.18 -6.31
N ASN A 67 -5.91 -7.69 -5.56
CA ASN A 67 -6.18 -6.25 -5.51
C ASN A 67 -5.01 -5.48 -4.85
N PRO A 68 -4.77 -4.21 -5.23
CA PRO A 68 -3.69 -3.40 -4.67
C PRO A 68 -4.05 -2.74 -3.32
N PHE A 69 -5.32 -2.72 -2.94
CA PHE A 69 -5.81 -1.98 -1.76
C PHE A 69 -5.12 -2.45 -0.47
N GLY A 70 -5.06 -3.76 -0.23
CA GLY A 70 -4.39 -4.31 0.95
C GLY A 70 -2.92 -3.92 1.00
N ALA A 71 -2.22 -4.04 -0.13
CA ALA A 71 -0.81 -3.69 -0.24
C ALA A 71 -0.56 -2.20 0.06
N HIS A 72 -1.39 -1.28 -0.46
CA HIS A 72 -1.23 0.14 -0.19
C HIS A 72 -1.56 0.52 1.27
N VAL A 73 -2.49 -0.19 1.92
CA VAL A 73 -2.72 -0.05 3.37
C VAL A 73 -1.48 -0.49 4.14
N ASP A 74 -0.87 -1.63 3.82
CA ASP A 74 0.35 -2.08 4.48
C ASP A 74 1.51 -1.10 4.27
N MET A 75 1.65 -0.55 3.06
CA MET A 75 2.63 0.49 2.77
C MET A 75 2.42 1.72 3.65
N LEU A 76 1.17 2.15 3.88
CA LEU A 76 0.84 3.23 4.81
C LEU A 76 1.21 2.88 6.26
N LEU A 77 0.85 1.68 6.72
CA LEU A 77 1.07 1.24 8.10
C LEU A 77 2.54 1.03 8.42
N ASN A 78 3.37 0.71 7.43
CA ASN A 78 4.83 0.67 7.55
C ASN A 78 5.48 2.06 7.73
N LYS A 79 4.73 3.16 7.52
CA LYS A 79 5.20 4.54 7.75
C LYS A 79 4.76 5.14 9.08
N VAL A 80 3.89 4.44 9.81
CA VAL A 80 3.38 4.94 11.10
C VAL A 80 3.72 3.98 12.23
N PRO A 81 3.97 4.50 13.46
CA PRO A 81 4.14 3.65 14.63
C PRO A 81 2.90 2.78 14.86
N PRO A 82 3.04 1.57 15.43
CA PRO A 82 1.92 0.71 15.82
C PRO A 82 0.82 1.44 16.59
N THR A 83 1.20 2.33 17.51
CA THR A 83 0.31 3.15 18.34
C THR A 83 -0.56 4.13 17.56
N LYS A 84 -0.22 4.43 16.30
CA LYS A 84 -0.95 5.37 15.44
C LYS A 84 -1.69 4.70 14.29
N ARG A 85 -1.62 3.37 14.16
CA ARG A 85 -2.22 2.61 13.05
C ARG A 85 -3.75 2.75 12.96
N LEU A 86 -4.44 2.62 14.09
CA LEU A 86 -5.90 2.79 14.15
C LEU A 86 -6.33 4.19 13.68
N LYS A 87 -5.61 5.22 14.13
CA LYS A 87 -5.88 6.61 13.72
C LYS A 87 -5.54 6.87 12.25
N SER A 88 -4.53 6.22 11.67
CA SER A 88 -4.27 6.34 10.23
C SER A 88 -5.38 5.72 9.39
N LEU A 89 -5.96 4.62 9.86
CA LEU A 89 -7.07 3.94 9.17
C LEU A 89 -8.39 4.72 9.29
N SER A 90 -8.60 5.52 10.33
CA SER A 90 -9.81 6.34 10.45
C SER A 90 -9.88 7.50 9.43
N TYR A 91 -8.75 7.92 8.84
CA TYR A 91 -8.76 8.90 7.73
C TYR A 91 -9.29 8.30 6.43
N LEU A 92 -9.19 6.98 6.31
CA LEU A 92 -9.81 6.18 5.28
C LEU A 92 -11.29 6.07 5.66
N HIS A 93 -12.12 7.01 5.19
CA HIS A 93 -13.59 6.88 5.28
C HIS A 93 -14.02 5.71 4.38
N LEU A 94 -13.79 4.50 4.88
CA LEU A 94 -14.02 3.27 4.14
C LEU A 94 -15.52 3.01 4.09
N PRO A 95 -16.10 2.75 2.91
CA PRO A 95 -17.43 2.19 2.87
C PRO A 95 -17.40 0.86 3.65
N THR A 96 -18.42 0.64 4.48
CA THR A 96 -18.58 -0.47 5.43
C THR A 96 -18.15 -1.87 4.90
N PRO A 97 -18.33 -2.20 3.59
CA PRO A 97 -17.84 -3.46 3.00
C PRO A 97 -16.31 -3.61 2.94
N ALA A 98 -15.55 -2.52 2.81
CA ALA A 98 -14.08 -2.56 2.75
C ALA A 98 -13.46 -2.81 4.14
N LEU A 99 -14.04 -2.23 5.19
CA LEU A 99 -13.62 -2.47 6.59
C LEU A 99 -13.88 -3.90 7.04
N THR A 100 -15.02 -4.48 6.66
CA THR A 100 -15.40 -5.84 7.04
C THR A 100 -14.53 -6.90 6.37
N ARG A 101 -14.04 -6.66 5.15
CA ARG A 101 -13.12 -7.58 4.44
C ARG A 101 -11.65 -7.41 4.80
N ALA A 102 -11.24 -6.23 5.24
CA ALA A 102 -9.89 -6.03 5.76
C ALA A 102 -9.72 -6.73 7.11
N ARG A 103 -10.73 -6.68 7.99
CA ARG A 103 -10.74 -7.21 9.36
C ARG A 103 -10.07 -8.59 9.60
N PRO A 104 -10.27 -9.62 8.76
CA PRO A 104 -9.66 -10.95 8.96
C PRO A 104 -8.12 -10.96 8.84
N LEU A 105 -7.53 -9.97 8.14
CA LEU A 105 -6.08 -9.86 7.96
C LEU A 105 -5.35 -9.19 9.14
N TRP A 106 -6.08 -8.71 10.17
CA TRP A 106 -5.52 -7.92 11.28
C TRP A 106 -5.66 -8.58 12.66
N VAL A 107 -6.19 -9.81 12.75
CA VAL A 107 -6.48 -10.50 14.02
C VAL A 107 -5.62 -11.76 14.22
N HIS A 108 -4.62 -12.00 13.36
CA HIS A 108 -3.63 -13.07 13.54
C HIS A 108 -2.22 -12.54 13.42
#